data_AF-A0A6C0F0H3-F1
#
_entry.id   AF-A0A6C0F0H3-F1
#
_cell.length_a   1.000
_cell.length_b   1.000
_cell.length_c   1.000
_cell.angle_alpha   90.00
_cell.angle_beta   90.00
_cell.angle_gamma   90.00
#
_symmetry.space_group_name_H-M   'P 1'
#
loop_
_entity.id
_entity.type
_entity.pdbx_description
1 polymer ?
#
loop_
_entity_poly.entity_id
_entity_poly.type
_entity_poly.pdbx_seq_one_letter_code
_entity_poly.pdbx_strand_id
1 'polypeptide(L)' 'MNPELSTFIGIMVFYILLSYVIGPVLFYYAFGKTLKSAGNGFIVGSLVSIALWHFAGSKMI' A
#
# COMPACT_ATOMS: atom_id res chain seq x y z
N MET A 1 -19.25 15.36 -5.42
CA MET A 1 -18.86 13.96 -5.19
C MET A 1 -19.33 13.57 -3.79
N ASN A 2 -19.83 12.34 -3.57
CA ASN A 2 -20.20 11.89 -2.22
C ASN A 2 -18.95 11.93 -1.31
N PRO A 3 -19.00 12.52 -0.10
CA PRO A 3 -17.90 12.49 0.85
C PRO A 3 -17.35 11.08 1.12
N GLU A 4 -18.22 10.09 1.32
CA GLU A 4 -17.83 8.69 1.58
C GLU A 4 -17.05 8.10 0.40
N LEU A 5 -17.54 8.33 -0.83
CA LEU A 5 -16.87 7.92 -2.05
C LEU A 5 -15.49 8.58 -2.19
N SER A 6 -15.37 9.85 -1.80
CA SER A 6 -14.12 10.60 -1.85
C SER A 6 -13.10 10.01 -0.87
N THR A 7 -13.53 9.69 0.35
CA THR A 7 -12.71 9.02 1.36
C THR A 7 -12.27 7.64 0.92
N PHE A 8 -13.20 6.82 0.39
CA PHE A 8 -12.87 5.49 -0.14
C PHE A 8 -11.80 5.55 -1.23
N ILE A 9 -11.97 6.42 -2.22
CA ILE A 9 -10.99 6.59 -3.30
C ILE A 9 -9.62 7.01 -2.74
N GLY A 10 -9.59 7.96 -1.80
CA GLY A 10 -8.35 8.39 -1.16
C GLY A 10 -7.62 7.24 -0.46
N ILE A 11 -8.35 6.42 0.30
CA ILE A 11 -7.81 5.24 0.97
C ILE A 11 -7.26 4.22 -0.04
N MET A 12 -8.01 3.95 -1.13
CA MET A 12 -7.55 3.02 -2.17
C MET A 12 -6.30 3.51 -2.88
N VAL A 13 -6.23 4.81 -3.22
CA VAL A 13 -5.03 5.41 -3.82
C VAL A 13 -3.83 5.31 -2.88
N PHE A 14 -4.03 5.55 -1.59
CA PHE A 14 -2.98 5.37 -0.59
C PHE A 14 -2.45 3.93 -0.57
N TYR A 15 -3.32 2.93 -0.59
CA TYR A 15 -2.89 1.52 -0.64
C TYR A 15 -2.21 1.10 -1.93
N ILE A 16 -2.63 1.67 -3.07
CA ILE A 16 -1.94 1.48 -4.35
C ILE A 16 -0.52 2.04 -4.25
N LEU A 17 -0.35 3.27 -3.76
CA LEU A 17 0.97 3.86 -3.60
C LEU A 17 1.83 3.07 -2.61
N LEU A 18 1.26 2.63 -1.49
CA LEU A 18 1.97 1.84 -0.50
C LEU A 18 2.48 0.52 -1.08
N SER A 19 1.61 -0.20 -1.80
CA SER A 19 1.91 -1.54 -2.31
C SER A 19 2.78 -1.54 -3.57
N TYR A 20 2.51 -0.64 -4.51
CA TYR A 20 3.17 -0.65 -5.83
C TYR A 20 4.35 0.31 -5.95
N VAL A 21 4.47 1.30 -5.06
CA VAL A 21 5.54 2.31 -5.12
C VAL A 21 6.40 2.26 -3.87
N ILE A 22 5.83 2.57 -2.71
CA ILE A 22 6.59 2.76 -1.47
C ILE A 22 7.27 1.46 -1.04
N GLY A 23 6.52 0.35 -0.93
CA GLY A 23 7.06 -0.95 -0.54
C GLY A 23 8.20 -1.43 -1.46
N PRO A 24 7.99 -1.51 -2.78
CA PRO A 24 9.01 -1.93 -3.73
C PRO A 24 10.26 -1.05 -3.72
N VAL A 25 10.09 0.28 -3.70
CA VAL A 25 11.21 1.24 -3.67
C VAL A 25 11.99 1.09 -2.37
N LEU A 26 11.29 1.05 -1.22
CA LEU A 26 11.93 0.92 0.09
C LEU A 26 12.75 -0.37 0.16
N PHE A 27 12.20 -1.50 -0.28
CA PHE A 27 12.93 -2.76 -0.25
C PHE A 27 14.09 -2.80 -1.25
N TYR A 28 13.92 -2.26 -2.45
CA TYR A 28 14.99 -2.18 -3.44
C TYR A 28 16.21 -1.42 -2.91
N TYR A 29 16.01 -0.35 -2.13
CA TYR A 29 17.13 0.39 -1.55
C TYR A 29 17.62 -0.16 -0.21
N ALA A 30 16.74 -0.72 0.64
CA ALA A 30 17.11 -1.19 1.98
C ALA A 30 17.67 -2.62 2.01
N PHE A 31 17.19 -3.52 1.14
CA PHE A 31 17.56 -4.95 1.13
C PHE A 31 18.30 -5.37 -0.15
N GLY A 32 18.76 -4.40 -0.93
CA GLY A 32 19.59 -4.59 -2.11
C GLY A 32 18.86 -4.32 -3.42
N LYS A 33 19.59 -3.68 -4.34
CA LYS A 33 19.11 -3.16 -5.64
C LYS A 33 18.81 -4.26 -6.66
N THR A 34 17.93 -5.19 -6.32
CA THR A 34 17.54 -6.33 -7.16
C THR A 34 16.04 -6.36 -7.37
N LEU A 35 15.61 -6.93 -8.51
CA LEU A 35 14.19 -7.13 -8.80
C LEU A 35 13.50 -8.01 -7.75
N LYS A 36 14.21 -9.01 -7.22
CA LYS A 36 13.70 -9.87 -6.14
C LYS A 36 13.39 -9.07 -4.87
N SER A 37 14.27 -8.15 -4.49
CA SER A 37 14.04 -7.28 -3.33
C SER A 37 12.83 -6.36 -3.53
N ALA A 38 12.71 -5.72 -4.70
CA ALA A 38 11.54 -4.91 -5.03
C ALA A 38 10.24 -5.73 -5.00
N GLY A 39 10.27 -6.96 -5.51
CA GLY A 39 9.16 -7.90 -5.44
C GLY A 39 8.77 -8.27 -4.01
N ASN A 40 9.74 -8.48 -3.12
CA ASN A 40 9.46 -8.69 -1.70
C ASN A 40 8.79 -7.45 -1.08
N GLY A 41 9.24 -6.24 -1.44
CA GLY A 41 8.62 -4.99 -1.02
C GLY A 41 7.17 -4.84 -1.49
N PHE A 42 6.87 -5.28 -2.71
CA PHE A 42 5.49 -5.34 -3.22
C PHE A 42 4.60 -6.27 -2.36
N ILE A 43 5.10 -7.47 -2.06
CA ILE A 43 4.35 -8.46 -1.25
C ILE A 43 4.10 -7.90 0.15
N VAL A 44 5.15 -7.40 0.81
CA VAL A 44 5.03 -6.84 2.16
C VAL A 44 4.12 -5.61 2.17
N GLY A 45 4.28 -4.68 1.23
CA GLY A 45 3.42 -3.51 1.08
C GLY A 45 1.95 -3.87 0.86
N SER A 46 1.68 -4.93 0.10
CA SER A 46 0.31 -5.45 -0.12
C SER A 46 -0.29 -6.05 1.14
N LEU A 47 0.48 -6.86 1.88
CA LEU A 47 0.03 -7.42 3.17
C LEU A 47 -0.27 -6.32 4.19
N VAL A 48 0.58 -5.29 4.27
CA VAL A 48 0.35 -4.12 5.13
C VAL A 48 -0.90 -3.36 4.69
N SER A 49 -1.11 -3.14 3.40
CA SER A 49 -2.32 -2.48 2.88
C SER A 49 -3.60 -3.24 3.24
N ILE A 50 -3.60 -4.57 3.13
CA ILE A 50 -4.73 -5.41 3.54
C ILE A 50 -4.99 -5.29 5.04
N ALA A 51 -3.93 -5.34 5.86
CA ALA A 51 -4.06 -5.17 7.31
C ALA A 51 -4.64 -3.79 7.66
N LEU A 52 -4.12 -2.72 7.04
CA LEU A 52 -4.61 -1.36 7.25
C LEU A 52 -6.08 -1.20 6.85
N TRP A 53 -6.50 -1.80 5.74
CA TRP A 53 -7.90 -1.82 5.34
C TRP A 53 -8.78 -2.50 6.39
N HIS A 54 -8.40 -3.71 6.81
CA HIS A 54 -9.18 -4.50 7.74
C HIS A 54 -9.33 -3.84 9.12
N PHE A 55 -8.26 -3.25 9.65
CA PHE A 55 -8.27 -2.70 11.01
C PHE A 55 -8.70 -1.24 11.10
N ALA A 56 -8.43 -0.43 10.06
CA ALA A 56 -8.64 1.01 10.07
C ALA A 56 -9.49 1.50 8.89
N GLY A 57 -9.05 1.29 7.64
CA GLY A 57 -9.66 1.93 6.46
C GLY A 57 -11.14 1.61 6.26
N SER A 58 -11.56 0.38 6.53
CA SER A 58 -12.96 -0.06 6.43
C SER A 58 -13.90 0.59 7.45
N LYS A 59 -13.37 1.22 8.52
CA LYS A 59 -14.14 1.92 9.56
C LYS A 59 -14.23 3.43 9.34
N MET A 60 -13.53 3.94 8.32
CA MET A 60 -13.45 5.37 8.00
C MET A 60 -14.46 5.80 6.94
N ILE A 61 -15.25 4.86 6.44
CA ILE A 61 -16.21 5.03 5.34
C ILE A 61 -17.56 4.58 5.84
#